data_AF-A0A1C7GTU4-F1
#
_entry.id   AF-A0A1C7GTU4-F1
#
_cell.length_a   1.000
_cell.length_b   1.000
_cell.length_c   1.000
_cell.angle_alpha   90.00
_cell.angle_beta   90.00
_cell.angle_gamma   90.00
#
_symmetry.space_group_name_H-M   'P 1'
#
loop_
_entity.id
_entity.type
_entity.pdbx_description
1 polymer ?
#
loop_
_entity_poly.entity_id
_entity_poly.type
_entity_poly.pdbx_seq_one_letter_code
_entity_poly.pdbx_strand_id
1 'polypeptide(L)' 'MVRRAFQHLRKELLSDEMLHANETTLTVLMEDGRKATQKNYVWVYRISGDSKSSVVLYDYQLS' A
#
# COMPACT_ATOMS: atom_id res chain seq x y z
N MET A 1 -15.34 9.71 1.12
CA MET A 1 -15.25 8.78 2.27
C MET A 1 -13.90 8.08 2.33
N VAL A 2 -13.45 7.42 1.25
CA VAL A 2 -12.16 6.69 1.15
C VAL A 2 -10.94 7.52 1.54
N ARG A 3 -10.83 8.77 1.06
CA ARG A 3 -9.70 9.66 1.41
C ARG A 3 -9.53 9.91 2.90
N ARG A 4 -10.64 10.02 3.65
CA ARG A 4 -10.58 10.23 5.12
C ARG A 4 -10.14 8.97 5.85
N ALA A 5 -10.64 7.80 5.42
CA ALA A 5 -10.20 6.51 5.96
C ALA A 5 -8.71 6.28 5.69
N PHE A 6 -8.24 6.53 4.46
CA PHE A 6 -6.83 6.44 4.11
C PHE A 6 -5.96 7.36 4.99
N GLN A 7 -6.36 8.62 5.18
CA GLN A 7 -5.62 9.55 6.03
C GLN A 7 -5.57 9.10 7.50
N HIS A 8 -6.64 8.50 8.00
CA HIS A 8 -6.67 7.98 9.37
C HIS A 8 -5.73 6.78 9.53
N LEU A 9 -5.85 5.78 8.65
CA LEU A 9 -4.98 4.60 8.66
C LEU A 9 -3.51 4.99 8.44
N ARG A 10 -3.23 5.98 7.59
CA ARG A 10 -1.87 6.50 7.42
C ARG A 10 -1.33 7.15 8.69
N LYS A 11 -2.14 7.88 9.44
CA LYS A 11 -1.72 8.45 10.73
C LYS A 11 -1.42 7.36 11.75
N GLU A 12 -2.26 6.33 11.81
CA GLU A 12 -2.07 5.18 12.70
C GLU A 12 -0.80 4.40 12.34
N LEU A 13 -0.60 4.09 11.06
CA LEU A 13 0.62 3.49 10.53
C LEU A 13 1.86 4.27 10.96
N LEU A 14 1.88 5.59 10.75
CA LEU A 14 3.02 6.45 11.07
C LEU A 14 3.22 6.71 12.57
N SER A 15 2.30 6.25 13.43
CA SER A 15 2.41 6.39 14.89
C SER A 15 3.15 5.24 15.55
N ASP A 16 3.36 4.13 14.83
CA ASP A 16 4.12 2.99 15.35
C ASP A 16 5.63 3.24 15.28
N GLU A 17 6.37 2.64 16.20
CA GLU A 17 7.83 2.76 16.27
C GLU A 17 8.53 1.96 15.16
N MET A 18 7.90 0.89 14.65
CA MET A 18 8.49 0.03 13.64
C MET A 18 7.58 -0.18 12.43
N LEU A 19 8.14 0.06 11.24
CA LEU A 19 7.46 -0.05 9.96
C LEU A 19 8.20 -0.99 9.02
N HIS A 20 7.44 -1.82 8.32
CA HIS A 20 7.93 -2.60 7.19
C HIS A 20 7.44 -1.99 5.88
N ALA A 21 8.36 -1.75 4.95
CA ALA A 21 8.08 -1.27 3.61
C ALA A 21 8.70 -2.23 2.60
N ASN A 22 7.86 -2.80 1.72
CA ASN A 22 8.28 -3.73 0.70
C ASN A 22 7.68 -3.34 -0.64
N GLU A 23 8.45 -3.46 -1.71
CA GLU A 23 7.92 -3.41 -3.06
C GLU A 23 7.52 -4.83 -3.50
N THR A 24 6.32 -4.97 -4.06
CA THR A 24 5.86 -6.21 -4.68
C THR A 24 5.27 -5.92 -6.05
N THR A 25 5.02 -6.98 -6.80
CA THR A 25 4.60 -6.89 -8.19
C THR A 25 3.18 -7.38 -8.33
N LEU A 26 2.38 -6.73 -9.16
CA LEU A 26 1.02 -7.17 -9.48
C LEU A 26 0.75 -7.06 -10.98
N THR A 27 -0.24 -7.83 -11.43
CA THR A 27 -0.77 -7.76 -12.79
C THR A 27 -2.06 -6.95 -12.76
N VAL A 28 -2.11 -5.83 -13.49
CA VAL A 28 -3.34 -5.04 -13.62
C VAL A 28 -4.10 -5.56 -14.84
N LEU A 29 -5.30 -6.09 -14.62
CA LEU A 29 -6.11 -6.71 -15.68
C LEU A 29 -6.65 -5.69 -16.68
N MET A 30 -6.96 -4.47 -16.21
CA MET A 30 -7.46 -3.36 -17.01
C MET A 30 -6.84 -2.06 -16.51
N GLU A 31 -6.05 -1.42 -17.36
CA GLU A 31 -5.41 -0.15 -17.08
C GLU A 31 -5.44 0.71 -18.34
N ASP A 32 -6.02 1.90 -18.26
CA ASP A 32 -6.19 2.75 -19.42
C ASP A 32 -4.82 3.13 -20.00
N GLY A 33 -4.61 2.80 -21.28
CA GLY A 33 -3.36 3.08 -21.99
C GLY A 33 -2.22 2.10 -21.72
N ARG A 34 -2.44 1.00 -20.97
CA ARG A 34 -1.43 -0.02 -20.67
C ARG A 34 -1.92 -1.43 -21.01
N LYS A 35 -0.98 -2.30 -21.40
CA LYS A 35 -1.29 -3.72 -21.72
C LYS A 35 -1.39 -4.52 -20.42
N ALA A 36 -2.37 -5.40 -20.30
CA ALA A 36 -2.58 -6.26 -19.12
C ALA A 36 -1.39 -7.20 -18.79
N THR A 37 -0.45 -7.38 -19.72
CA THR A 37 0.77 -8.17 -19.52
C THR A 37 1.93 -7.36 -18.91
N GLN A 38 1.76 -6.06 -18.70
CA GLN A 38 2.79 -5.22 -18.12
C GLN A 38 2.95 -5.50 -16.63
N LYS A 39 4.21 -5.58 -16.21
CA LYS A 39 4.57 -5.78 -14.81
C LYS A 39 4.45 -4.44 -14.09
N ASN A 40 3.58 -4.40 -13.10
CA ASN A 40 3.31 -3.23 -12.29
C ASN A 40 3.84 -3.46 -10.87
N TYR A 41 4.20 -2.37 -10.20
CA TYR A 41 4.80 -2.39 -8.86
C TYR A 41 3.89 -1.68 -7.87
N VAL A 42 3.86 -2.17 -6.63
CA VAL A 42 3.13 -1.56 -5.53
C VAL A 42 4.00 -1.59 -4.29
N TRP A 43 4.00 -0.48 -3.56
CA TRP A 43 4.57 -0.43 -2.23
C TRP A 43 3.56 -0.94 -1.22
N VAL A 44 4.02 -1.77 -0.29
CA VAL A 44 3.24 -2.26 0.84
C VAL A 44 3.89 -1.75 2.11
N TYR A 45 3.12 -1.00 2.89
CA TYR A 45 3.52 -0.51 4.19
C TYR A 45 2.70 -1.21 5.27
N ARG A 46 3.36 -1.70 6.31
CA ARG A 46 2.66 -2.31 7.45
C ARG A 46 3.36 -2.05 8.77
N ILE A 47 2.55 -2.06 9.81
CA ILE A 47 3.03 -2.11 11.19
C ILE A 47 3.57 -3.52 11.51
N SER A 48 4.50 -3.62 12.46
CA SER A 48 4.97 -4.88 13.04
C SER A 48 3.81 -5.79 13.49
N GLY A 49 4.01 -7.11 13.38
CA GLY A 49 3.04 -8.11 13.86
C GLY A 49 2.79 -8.05 15.37
N ASP A 50 3.73 -7.49 16.13
CA ASP A 50 3.66 -7.38 17.59
C ASP A 50 3.00 -6.08 18.08
N SER A 51 2.52 -5.23 17.17
CA SER A 51 1.83 -3.98 17.54
C SER A 51 0.39 -4.23 17.98
N LYS A 52 -0.17 -3.28 18.75
CA LYS A 52 -1.57 -3.28 19.19
C LYS A 52 -2.55 -3.05 18.04
N SER A 53 -2.06 -2.46 16.95
CA SER A 53 -2.84 -2.12 15.76
C SER A 53 -2.33 -2.87 14.53
N SER A 54 -3.24 -3.20 13.62
CA SER A 54 -2.90 -3.84 12.34
C SER A 54 -3.34 -2.94 11.19
N VAL A 55 -2.37 -2.25 10.60
CA VAL A 55 -2.59 -1.41 9.41
C VAL A 55 -1.68 -1.89 8.29
N VAL A 56 -2.27 -2.08 7.11
CA VAL A 56 -1.58 -2.35 5.85
C VAL A 56 -2.06 -1.35 4.80
N LEU A 57 -1.14 -0.60 4.19
CA LEU A 57 -1.43 0.31 3.09
C LEU A 57 -0.69 -0.13 1.83
N TYR A 58 -1.43 -0.12 0.72
CA TYR A 58 -0.88 -0.35 -0.62
C TYR A 58 -0.81 1.00 -1.35
N ASP A 59 0.36 1.32 -1.90
CA ASP A 59 0.58 2.51 -2.73
C ASP A 59 0.99 2.08 -4.14
N TYR A 60 0.03 2.16 -5.06
CA TYR A 60 0.23 1.85 -6.46
C TYR A 60 0.73 3.10 -7.19
N GLN A 61 1.97 3.04 -7.69
CA GLN A 61 2.58 4.14 -8.41
C GLN A 61 2.69 3.79 -9.89
N LEU A 62 2.17 4.66 -10.75
CA LEU A 62 2.41 4.59 -12.18
C LEU A 62 3.87 4.94 -12.43
N SER A 63 4.69 3.93 -12.70
CA SER A 63 6.06 4.09 -13.18
C SER A 63 6.13 4.62 -14.61
#